data_AF-A0A9P1AMX5-F1
#
_entry.id   AF-A0A9P1AMX5-F1
#
_cell.length_a   1.000
_cell.length_b   1.000
_cell.length_c   1.000
_cell.angle_alpha   90.00
_cell.angle_beta   90.00
_cell.angle_gamma   90.00
#
_symmetry.space_group_name_H-M   'P 1'
#
loop_
_entity.id
_entity.type
_entity.pdbx_description
1 polymer ?
#
loop_
_entity_poly.entity_id
_entity_poly.type
_entity_poly.pdbx_seq_one_letter_code
_entity_poly.pdbx_strand_id
1 'polypeptide(L)'
;MEHIAEAAGIARTSIATGANAFQQIGPKIEILANAGQFLKQSIENKTIDATKLKELWESVGEMAKSVNESFEQIRAASTLSFYQEAADISDNLIQMFDGILSNPGEDSFEYFKNSYDMNSPIETAYKTISLLEKKSTNPMRVQTSTAAKDWPTAFLRILSHFLYLESFANGLYQSRSMYAPNALKRRIELFSEELDEWKEETVDPLWANMAKRVIETIQKENTGNDEKVAVLEKTLKKSFPKETTFTMVYNECDGAQNHVLRGPSSLAIQSVHLGGTNVVVTRSAKWKSISESEKDQFRAHIKNLTQTTWQDDYTLFVDSLNGIKGLGFVALVSETLNLAVGNVDTAPGALTRIRVEKEHFSGVGLGKTFTLFAGYQ
;
A
#
# COMPACT_ATOMS: atom_id res chain seq x y z
N MET A 1 23.87 8.63 20.16
CA MET A 1 24.94 7.88 19.47
C MET A 1 24.43 6.57 18.90
N GLU A 2 23.64 5.80 19.64
CA GLU A 2 22.93 4.62 19.13
C GLU A 2 21.96 4.98 17.99
N HIS A 3 21.21 6.07 18.14
CA HIS A 3 20.26 6.54 17.11
C HIS A 3 20.88 6.85 15.72
N ILE A 4 22.12 7.34 15.66
CA ILE A 4 22.80 7.63 14.38
C ILE A 4 23.20 6.34 13.67
N ALA A 5 23.75 5.37 14.41
CA ALA A 5 24.08 4.06 13.86
C ALA A 5 22.82 3.29 13.42
N GLU A 6 21.73 3.44 14.17
CA GLU A 6 20.43 2.86 13.83
C GLU A 6 19.86 3.47 12.54
N ALA A 7 19.93 4.80 12.37
CA ALA A 7 19.53 5.48 11.14
C ALA A 7 20.36 5.01 9.92
N ALA A 8 21.68 4.84 10.08
CA ALA A 8 22.56 4.28 9.04
C ALA A 8 22.21 2.81 8.73
N GLY A 9 21.82 2.02 9.73
CA GLY A 9 21.35 0.65 9.57
C GLY A 9 20.03 0.57 8.81
N ILE A 10 19.11 1.50 9.06
CA ILE A 10 17.82 1.61 8.34
C ILE A 10 18.07 1.91 6.86
N ALA A 11 18.93 2.88 6.55
CA ALA A 11 19.30 3.23 5.18
C ALA A 11 19.91 2.04 4.41
N ARG A 12 20.87 1.33 5.01
CA ARG A 12 21.47 0.14 4.36
C ARG A 12 20.44 -0.97 4.13
N THR A 13 19.57 -1.19 5.11
CA THR A 13 18.53 -2.22 5.01
C THR A 13 17.50 -1.86 3.92
N SER A 14 17.08 -0.59 3.83
CA SER A 14 16.13 -0.16 2.81
C SER A 14 16.67 -0.37 1.39
N ILE A 15 17.95 -0.04 1.17
CA ILE A 15 18.65 -0.31 -0.10
C ILE A 15 18.64 -1.81 -0.43
N ALA A 16 19.05 -2.65 0.52
CA ALA A 16 19.12 -4.10 0.32
C ALA A 16 17.76 -4.74 0.02
N THR A 17 16.68 -4.19 0.59
CA THR A 17 15.32 -4.71 0.42
C THR A 17 14.61 -4.23 -0.85
N GLY A 18 15.17 -3.28 -1.59
CA GLY A 18 14.65 -2.81 -2.88
C GLY A 18 13.18 -2.38 -2.82
N ALA A 19 12.29 -3.18 -3.40
CA ALA A 19 10.84 -2.94 -3.42
C ALA A 19 10.20 -2.81 -2.03
N ASN A 20 10.83 -3.39 -1.01
CA ASN A 20 10.32 -3.35 0.36
C ASN A 20 10.91 -2.22 1.21
N ALA A 21 11.55 -1.23 0.59
CA ALA A 21 12.17 -0.10 1.30
C ALA A 21 11.17 0.65 2.20
N PHE A 22 9.91 0.79 1.76
CA PHE A 22 8.87 1.46 2.53
C PHE A 22 8.56 0.73 3.84
N GLN A 23 8.45 -0.60 3.80
CA GLN A 23 8.19 -1.42 4.98
C GLN A 23 9.35 -1.36 5.99
N GLN A 24 10.56 -1.03 5.55
CA GLN A 24 11.71 -0.83 6.44
C GLN A 24 11.74 0.57 7.07
N ILE A 25 11.33 1.60 6.33
CA ILE A 25 11.43 3.01 6.75
C ILE A 25 10.16 3.48 7.48
N GLY A 26 8.97 3.19 6.95
CA GLY A 26 7.68 3.68 7.45
C GLY A 26 7.39 3.39 8.93
N PRO A 27 7.70 2.19 9.46
CA PRO A 27 7.56 1.92 10.89
C PRO A 27 8.61 2.60 11.78
N LYS A 28 9.70 3.12 11.20
CA LYS A 28 10.88 3.60 11.92
C LYS A 28 11.09 5.12 11.81
N ILE A 29 10.11 5.87 11.32
CA ILE A 29 10.22 7.32 11.12
C ILE A 29 10.53 8.10 12.42
N GLU A 30 10.07 7.64 13.58
CA GLU A 30 10.40 8.26 14.87
C GLU A 30 11.88 8.05 15.26
N ILE A 31 12.44 6.89 14.91
CA ILE A 31 13.87 6.59 15.14
C ILE A 31 14.73 7.55 14.30
N LEU A 32 14.35 7.77 13.04
CA LEU A 32 15.03 8.71 12.15
C LEU A 32 14.94 10.15 12.66
N ALA A 33 13.78 10.58 13.15
CA ALA A 33 13.63 11.89 13.79
C ALA A 33 14.48 12.01 15.07
N ASN A 34 14.53 10.97 15.90
CA ASN A 34 15.41 10.97 17.08
C ASN A 34 16.90 11.04 16.69
N ALA A 35 17.29 10.42 15.58
CA ALA A 35 18.65 10.52 15.05
C ALA A 35 18.99 11.95 14.60
N GLY A 36 18.10 12.61 13.84
CA GLY A 36 18.28 14.00 13.42
C GLY A 36 18.39 14.97 14.61
N GLN A 37 17.56 14.77 15.64
CA GLN A 37 17.64 15.59 16.85
C GLN A 37 18.93 15.34 17.63
N PHE A 38 19.34 14.07 17.75
CA PHE A 38 20.60 13.74 18.41
C PHE A 38 21.78 14.42 17.70
N LEU A 39 21.76 14.48 16.36
CA LEU A 39 22.75 15.21 15.58
C LEU A 39 22.75 16.70 15.91
N LYS A 40 21.57 17.34 15.93
CA LYS A 40 21.41 18.75 16.32
C LYS A 40 22.06 19.03 17.68
N GLN A 41 21.72 18.24 18.69
CA GLN A 41 22.27 18.38 20.04
C GLN A 41 23.78 18.14 20.09
N SER A 42 24.30 17.23 19.26
CA SER A 42 25.73 16.95 19.20
C SER A 42 26.51 18.11 18.56
N ILE A 43 25.91 18.79 17.57
CA ILE A 43 26.45 20.01 16.96
C ILE A 43 26.47 21.15 17.99
N GLU A 44 25.34 21.41 18.64
CA GLU A 44 25.21 22.48 19.65
C GLU A 44 26.17 22.28 20.84
N ASN A 45 26.35 21.02 21.29
CA ASN A 45 27.23 20.69 22.43
C ASN A 45 28.68 20.40 22.03
N LYS A 46 29.02 20.41 20.73
CA LYS A 46 30.35 20.08 20.21
C LYS A 46 30.85 18.67 20.63
N THR A 47 29.95 17.70 20.72
CA THR A 47 30.23 16.32 21.18
C THR A 47 30.22 15.30 20.03
N ILE A 48 30.63 15.73 18.84
CA ILE A 48 30.47 14.94 17.62
C ILE A 48 31.51 13.82 17.52
N ASP A 49 31.05 12.62 17.19
CA ASP A 49 31.91 11.50 16.79
C ASP A 49 31.94 11.38 15.27
N ALA A 50 33.08 11.75 14.68
CA ALA A 50 33.30 11.74 13.24
C ALA A 50 33.13 10.36 12.60
N THR A 51 33.33 9.27 13.34
CA THR A 51 33.27 7.90 12.79
C THR A 51 31.82 7.51 12.48
N LYS A 52 30.89 7.78 13.39
CA LYS A 52 29.47 7.44 13.19
C LYS A 52 28.78 8.37 12.21
N LEU A 53 29.20 9.62 12.13
CA LEU A 53 28.72 10.53 11.07
C LEU A 53 29.17 10.05 9.69
N LYS A 54 30.40 9.56 9.58
CA LYS A 54 30.89 8.98 8.33
C LYS A 54 30.05 7.77 7.90
N GLU A 55 29.70 6.87 8.81
CA GLU A 55 28.83 5.72 8.50
C GLU A 55 27.42 6.16 8.02
N LEU A 56 26.84 7.16 8.67
CA LEU A 56 25.56 7.73 8.25
C LEU A 56 25.68 8.40 6.87
N TRP A 57 26.76 9.13 6.63
CA TRP A 57 27.03 9.79 5.36
C TRP A 57 27.18 8.80 4.21
N GLU A 58 27.99 7.76 4.39
CA GLU A 58 28.18 6.70 3.39
C GLU A 58 26.84 6.03 3.06
N SER A 59 26.04 5.69 4.06
CA SER A 59 24.74 5.03 3.85
C SER A 59 23.70 5.93 3.17
N VAL A 60 23.64 7.23 3.49
CA VAL A 60 22.81 8.19 2.76
C VAL A 60 23.30 8.35 1.32
N GLY A 61 24.61 8.39 1.10
CA GLY A 61 25.23 8.42 -0.24
C GLY A 61 24.99 7.16 -1.07
N GLU A 62 24.79 6.01 -0.45
CA GLU A 62 24.35 4.79 -1.15
C GLU A 62 22.86 4.83 -1.49
N MET A 63 21.99 5.32 -0.59
CA MET A 63 20.55 5.47 -0.87
C MET A 63 20.33 6.40 -2.07
N ALA A 64 21.03 7.52 -2.05
CA ALA A 64 21.15 8.50 -3.10
C ALA A 64 21.42 7.88 -4.48
N LYS A 65 22.50 7.11 -4.57
CA LYS A 65 22.87 6.39 -5.78
C LYS A 65 21.75 5.45 -6.23
N SER A 66 21.12 4.75 -5.28
CA SER A 66 19.99 3.87 -5.55
C SER A 66 18.77 4.62 -6.10
N VAL A 67 18.48 5.83 -5.62
CA VAL A 67 17.44 6.72 -6.18
C VAL A 67 17.75 7.09 -7.62
N ASN A 68 18.98 7.53 -7.88
CA ASN A 68 19.39 7.93 -9.23
C ASN A 68 19.32 6.77 -10.21
N GLU A 69 19.71 5.57 -9.80
CA GLU A 69 19.50 4.35 -10.60
C GLU A 69 18.02 4.09 -10.90
N SER A 70 17.11 4.34 -9.94
CA SER A 70 15.65 4.26 -10.17
C SER A 70 15.18 5.30 -11.18
N PHE A 71 15.64 6.54 -11.07
CA PHE A 71 15.27 7.60 -12.01
C PHE A 71 15.80 7.33 -13.41
N GLU A 72 17.04 6.85 -13.56
CA GLU A 72 17.61 6.48 -14.85
C GLU A 72 16.86 5.31 -15.50
N GLN A 73 16.42 4.32 -14.72
CA GLN A 73 15.56 3.24 -15.22
C GLN A 73 14.24 3.78 -15.80
N ILE A 74 13.62 4.75 -15.12
CA ILE A 74 12.36 5.33 -15.58
C ILE A 74 12.59 6.26 -16.78
N ARG A 75 13.67 7.05 -16.76
CA ARG A 75 14.06 8.01 -17.82
C ARG A 75 14.44 7.31 -19.11
N ALA A 76 15.21 6.23 -19.05
CA ALA A 76 15.60 5.44 -20.22
C ALA A 76 14.36 4.93 -21.00
N ALA A 77 13.24 4.81 -20.30
CA ALA A 77 12.00 4.32 -20.83
C ALA A 77 10.88 5.38 -20.83
N SER A 78 11.16 6.68 -20.62
CA SER A 78 10.14 7.74 -20.66
C SER A 78 10.71 9.07 -21.16
N THR A 79 9.99 9.76 -22.04
CA THR A 79 10.39 11.07 -22.59
C THR A 79 9.99 12.25 -21.70
N LEU A 80 9.50 12.00 -20.49
CA LEU A 80 8.97 13.04 -19.59
C LEU A 80 10.10 13.77 -18.86
N SER A 81 10.19 15.09 -19.06
CA SER A 81 11.13 16.01 -18.37
C SER A 81 10.96 16.04 -16.84
N PHE A 82 9.85 15.51 -16.35
CA PHE A 82 9.51 15.39 -14.93
C PHE A 82 10.56 14.62 -14.10
N TYR A 83 11.14 13.54 -14.65
CA TYR A 83 12.09 12.72 -13.90
C TYR A 83 13.41 13.43 -13.62
N GLN A 84 13.73 14.47 -14.40
CA GLN A 84 14.88 15.33 -14.11
C GLN A 84 14.64 16.20 -12.89
N GLU A 85 13.46 16.83 -12.74
CA GLU A 85 13.18 17.68 -11.58
C GLU A 85 13.23 16.89 -10.26
N ALA A 86 12.69 15.66 -10.24
CA ALA A 86 12.73 14.82 -9.05
C ALA A 86 14.15 14.25 -8.75
N ALA A 87 14.94 13.93 -9.79
CA ALA A 87 16.34 13.53 -9.65
C ALA A 87 17.21 14.70 -9.15
N ASP A 88 17.04 15.90 -9.72
CA ASP A 88 17.75 17.12 -9.33
C ASP A 88 17.49 17.46 -7.86
N ILE A 89 16.27 17.23 -7.36
CA ILE A 89 15.94 17.44 -5.95
C ILE A 89 16.58 16.37 -5.05
N SER A 90 16.61 15.10 -5.48
CA SER A 90 17.38 14.08 -4.78
C SER A 90 18.86 14.46 -4.69
N ASP A 91 19.48 14.88 -5.79
CA ASP A 91 20.87 15.35 -5.82
C ASP A 91 21.11 16.56 -4.90
N ASN A 92 20.20 17.53 -4.89
CA ASN A 92 20.27 18.66 -3.97
C ASN A 92 20.17 18.19 -2.50
N LEU A 93 19.26 17.28 -2.18
CA LEU A 93 19.12 16.74 -0.81
C LEU A 93 20.36 15.94 -0.36
N ILE A 94 21.05 15.27 -1.29
CA ILE A 94 22.31 14.57 -1.02
C ILE A 94 23.42 15.56 -0.72
N GLN A 95 23.54 16.61 -1.53
CA GLN A 95 24.48 17.69 -1.28
C GLN A 95 24.19 18.42 0.04
N MET A 96 22.92 18.51 0.43
CA MET A 96 22.51 19.07 1.73
C MET A 96 22.98 18.22 2.91
N PHE A 97 22.87 16.89 2.82
CA PHE A 97 23.36 15.98 3.87
C PHE A 97 24.89 15.86 3.87
N ASP A 98 25.54 15.98 2.70
CA ASP A 98 27.00 16.01 2.59
C ASP A 98 27.59 17.16 3.42
N GLY A 99 27.04 18.37 3.32
CA GLY A 99 27.53 19.53 4.08
C GLY A 99 27.49 19.32 5.59
N ILE A 100 26.36 18.84 6.14
CA ILE A 100 26.21 18.62 7.58
C ILE A 100 27.05 17.43 8.08
N LEU A 101 27.11 16.34 7.33
CA LEU A 101 27.77 15.12 7.81
C LEU A 101 29.29 15.17 7.61
N SER A 102 29.78 15.84 6.57
CA SER A 102 31.20 15.99 6.27
C SER A 102 31.86 17.11 7.08
N ASN A 103 31.14 18.20 7.39
CA ASN A 103 31.65 19.29 8.21
C ASN A 103 30.57 19.86 9.15
N PRO A 104 30.20 19.12 10.21
CA PRO A 104 29.10 19.50 11.08
C PRO A 104 29.42 20.76 11.89
N GLY A 105 28.58 21.77 11.72
CA GLY A 105 28.68 23.07 12.39
C GLY A 105 27.48 23.95 12.11
N GLU A 106 27.41 25.11 12.78
CA GLU A 106 26.31 26.07 12.63
C GLU A 106 26.09 26.49 11.17
N ASP A 107 27.16 26.81 10.44
CA ASP A 107 27.09 27.20 9.02
C ASP A 107 26.50 26.09 8.13
N SER A 108 26.93 24.84 8.34
CA SER A 108 26.41 23.68 7.59
C SER A 108 24.92 23.42 7.90
N PHE A 109 24.51 23.69 9.14
CA PHE A 109 23.13 23.55 9.60
C PHE A 109 22.24 24.62 8.98
N GLU A 110 22.70 25.87 8.92
CA GLU A 110 21.97 26.96 8.27
C GLU A 110 21.84 26.74 6.76
N TYR A 111 22.90 26.26 6.11
CA TYR A 111 22.86 25.89 4.69
C TYR A 111 21.82 24.80 4.41
N PHE A 112 21.81 23.73 5.22
CA PHE A 112 20.81 22.67 5.12
C PHE A 112 19.39 23.20 5.31
N LYS A 113 19.17 24.00 6.35
CA LYS A 113 17.86 24.59 6.64
C LYS A 113 17.34 25.40 5.44
N ASN A 114 18.16 26.30 4.90
CA ASN A 114 17.77 27.13 3.76
C ASN A 114 17.44 26.28 2.53
N SER A 115 18.20 25.21 2.30
CA SER A 115 17.98 24.32 1.15
C SER A 115 16.73 23.45 1.33
N TYR A 116 16.46 22.99 2.56
CA TYR A 116 15.27 22.24 2.92
C TYR A 116 14.00 23.11 2.78
N ASP A 117 14.06 24.37 3.22
CA ASP A 117 12.94 25.31 3.11
C ASP A 117 12.63 25.69 1.65
N MET A 118 13.59 25.55 0.73
CA MET A 118 13.37 25.77 -0.71
C MET A 118 12.78 24.55 -1.43
N ASN A 119 13.21 23.34 -1.07
CA ASN A 119 12.80 22.10 -1.72
C ASN A 119 12.66 20.97 -0.70
N SER A 120 11.57 20.96 0.06
CA SER A 120 11.37 19.93 1.09
C SER A 120 11.15 18.53 0.45
N PRO A 121 11.65 17.45 1.07
CA PRO A 121 11.39 16.08 0.62
C PRO A 121 9.89 15.78 0.49
N ILE A 122 9.07 16.25 1.44
CA ILE A 122 7.62 16.07 1.38
C ILE A 122 6.97 16.72 0.16
N GLU A 123 7.27 17.98 -0.16
CA GLU A 123 6.71 18.65 -1.34
C GLU A 123 7.10 17.92 -2.63
N THR A 124 8.34 17.44 -2.69
CA THR A 124 8.87 16.69 -3.83
C THR A 124 8.18 15.36 -4.01
N ALA A 125 7.96 14.63 -2.91
CA ALA A 125 7.21 13.39 -2.94
C ALA A 125 5.76 13.62 -3.39
N TYR A 126 5.11 14.68 -2.90
CA TYR A 126 3.73 15.01 -3.28
C TYR A 126 3.61 15.40 -4.75
N LYS A 127 4.54 16.22 -5.26
CA LYS A 127 4.65 16.54 -6.70
C LYS A 127 4.85 15.26 -7.52
N THR A 128 5.75 14.38 -7.06
CA THR A 128 6.04 13.10 -7.71
C THR A 128 4.78 12.24 -7.83
N ILE A 129 4.05 12.06 -6.73
CA ILE A 129 2.83 11.25 -6.72
C ILE A 129 1.74 11.88 -7.58
N SER A 130 1.49 13.19 -7.45
CA SER A 130 0.46 13.88 -8.24
C SER A 130 0.67 13.75 -9.75
N LEU A 131 1.93 13.66 -10.19
CA LEU A 131 2.28 13.45 -11.60
C LEU A 131 2.10 11.99 -12.02
N LEU A 132 2.32 11.03 -11.12
CA LEU A 132 2.04 9.61 -11.38
C LEU A 132 0.54 9.30 -11.40
N GLU A 133 -0.29 10.01 -10.66
CA GLU A 133 -1.75 9.79 -10.67
C GLU A 133 -2.41 10.19 -11.99
N LYS A 134 -1.85 11.20 -12.66
CA LYS A 134 -2.36 11.70 -13.95
C LYS A 134 -2.08 10.70 -15.07
N LYS A 135 -3.14 10.20 -15.73
CA LYS A 135 -3.04 9.21 -16.83
C LYS A 135 -2.10 9.63 -17.97
N SER A 136 -2.00 10.92 -18.30
CA SER A 136 -1.16 11.42 -19.40
C SER A 136 0.33 11.49 -19.08
N THR A 137 0.70 11.45 -17.79
CA THR A 137 2.08 11.56 -17.31
C THR A 137 2.55 10.32 -16.55
N ASN A 138 1.64 9.39 -16.26
CA ASN A 138 1.96 8.10 -15.68
C ASN A 138 2.60 7.18 -16.73
N PRO A 139 3.90 6.88 -16.64
CA PRO A 139 4.54 6.07 -17.66
C PRO A 139 3.94 4.66 -17.69
N MET A 140 3.52 4.07 -16.54
CA MET A 140 2.89 2.73 -16.49
C MET A 140 1.59 2.66 -17.28
N ARG A 141 0.88 3.79 -17.39
CA ARG A 141 -0.39 3.88 -18.12
C ARG A 141 -0.23 4.32 -19.57
N VAL A 142 0.86 5.04 -19.88
CA VAL A 142 1.16 5.55 -21.22
C VAL A 142 1.93 4.52 -22.06
N GLN A 143 2.80 3.71 -21.46
CA GLN A 143 3.60 2.71 -22.17
C GLN A 143 3.17 1.28 -21.87
N THR A 144 2.87 0.53 -22.93
CA THR A 144 2.53 -0.90 -22.92
C THR A 144 3.77 -1.80 -23.00
N SER A 145 4.89 -1.40 -22.39
CA SER A 145 6.15 -2.14 -22.50
C SER A 145 6.36 -3.08 -21.31
N THR A 146 7.09 -4.17 -21.53
CA THR A 146 7.48 -5.14 -20.50
C THR A 146 8.36 -4.54 -19.40
N ALA A 147 8.96 -3.36 -19.63
CA ALA A 147 9.74 -2.61 -18.63
C ALA A 147 8.87 -1.99 -17.52
N ALA A 148 7.55 -1.87 -17.72
CA ALA A 148 6.63 -1.30 -16.73
C ALA A 148 6.47 -2.15 -15.45
N LYS A 149 6.96 -3.41 -15.44
CA LYS A 149 6.83 -4.33 -14.30
C LYS A 149 7.63 -3.91 -13.07
N ASP A 150 8.75 -3.21 -13.25
CA ASP A 150 9.65 -2.81 -12.16
C ASP A 150 9.45 -1.34 -11.72
N TRP A 151 8.57 -0.60 -12.40
CA TRP A 151 8.30 0.80 -12.07
C TRP A 151 7.60 1.03 -10.73
N PRO A 152 6.61 0.22 -10.29
CA PRO A 152 6.07 0.33 -8.94
C PRO A 152 7.15 0.28 -7.86
N THR A 153 8.07 -0.68 -8.01
CA THR A 153 9.24 -0.85 -7.16
C THR A 153 10.13 0.38 -7.17
N ALA A 154 10.43 0.93 -8.36
CA ALA A 154 11.25 2.13 -8.48
C ALA A 154 10.59 3.37 -7.82
N PHE A 155 9.28 3.57 -8.03
CA PHE A 155 8.54 4.67 -7.42
C PHE A 155 8.49 4.56 -5.90
N LEU A 156 8.19 3.37 -5.36
CA LEU A 156 8.19 3.15 -3.92
C LEU A 156 9.57 3.37 -3.31
N ARG A 157 10.65 2.95 -3.99
CA ARG A 157 12.02 3.21 -3.55
C ARG A 157 12.32 4.70 -3.45
N ILE A 158 12.01 5.47 -4.50
CA ILE A 158 12.17 6.93 -4.53
C ILE A 158 11.42 7.58 -3.36
N LEU A 159 10.13 7.27 -3.20
CA LEU A 159 9.28 7.86 -2.17
C LEU A 159 9.71 7.47 -0.75
N SER A 160 10.17 6.23 -0.56
CA SER A 160 10.69 5.77 0.73
C SER A 160 11.93 6.56 1.15
N HIS A 161 12.81 6.90 0.21
CA HIS A 161 13.97 7.72 0.50
C HIS A 161 13.59 9.17 0.82
N PHE A 162 12.59 9.75 0.15
CA PHE A 162 12.04 11.04 0.59
C PHE A 162 11.48 10.97 2.01
N LEU A 163 10.80 9.89 2.38
CA LEU A 163 10.32 9.69 3.75
C LEU A 163 11.45 9.58 4.77
N TYR A 164 12.54 8.89 4.43
CA TYR A 164 13.72 8.83 5.28
C TYR A 164 14.27 10.23 5.56
N LEU A 165 14.48 11.00 4.49
CA LEU A 165 15.05 12.35 4.56
C LEU A 165 14.14 13.31 5.32
N GLU A 166 12.83 13.28 5.04
CA GLU A 166 11.83 14.08 5.74
C GLU A 166 11.82 13.78 7.25
N SER A 167 11.88 12.50 7.62
CA SER A 167 11.87 12.06 9.01
C SER A 167 13.12 12.52 9.76
N PHE A 168 14.29 12.37 9.13
CA PHE A 168 15.56 12.82 9.70
C PHE A 168 15.62 14.35 9.83
N ALA A 169 15.25 15.07 8.75
CA ALA A 169 15.21 16.53 8.71
C ALA A 169 14.23 17.11 9.74
N ASN A 170 13.07 16.46 9.94
CA ASN A 170 12.11 16.83 10.97
C ASN A 170 12.78 16.83 12.34
N GLY A 171 13.51 15.78 12.71
CA GLY A 171 14.28 15.73 13.96
C GLY A 171 15.34 16.81 14.09
N LEU A 172 16.03 17.09 12.99
CA LEU A 172 17.14 18.04 12.91
C LEU A 172 16.66 19.50 13.00
N TYR A 173 15.53 19.85 12.40
CA TYR A 173 15.09 21.24 12.20
C TYR A 173 13.73 21.58 12.83
N GLN A 174 12.69 20.78 12.58
CA GLN A 174 11.32 21.09 12.99
C GLN A 174 11.00 20.49 14.35
N SER A 175 10.60 21.30 15.32
CA SER A 175 10.31 20.90 16.70
C SER A 175 9.30 19.74 16.82
N ARG A 176 9.75 18.48 16.69
CA ARG A 176 9.08 17.16 16.92
C ARG A 176 7.62 16.99 16.49
N SER A 177 6.99 17.94 15.82
CA SER A 177 5.67 17.79 15.23
C SER A 177 5.84 16.79 14.10
N MET A 178 5.74 15.49 14.40
CA MET A 178 5.83 14.39 13.44
C MET A 178 4.74 14.46 12.34
N TYR A 179 4.03 15.58 12.22
CA TYR A 179 3.02 15.89 11.23
C TYR A 179 3.53 15.65 9.81
N ALA A 180 4.64 16.26 9.38
CA ALA A 180 5.12 16.12 8.00
C ALA A 180 5.57 14.68 7.68
N PRO A 181 6.41 14.01 8.51
CA PRO A 181 6.72 12.60 8.31
C PRO A 181 5.49 11.68 8.29
N ASN A 182 4.52 11.87 9.20
CA ASN A 182 3.31 11.06 9.24
C ASN A 182 2.41 11.31 8.03
N ALA A 183 2.27 12.57 7.60
CA ALA A 183 1.50 12.93 6.42
C ALA A 183 2.12 12.32 5.15
N LEU A 184 3.45 12.35 5.03
CA LEU A 184 4.16 11.73 3.93
C LEU A 184 4.04 10.20 3.97
N LYS A 185 4.24 9.57 5.13
CA LYS A 185 4.05 8.12 5.32
C LYS A 185 2.67 7.68 4.85
N ARG A 186 1.61 8.31 5.37
CA ARG A 186 0.23 8.00 5.00
C ARG A 186 -0.01 8.17 3.50
N ARG A 187 0.58 9.20 2.90
CA ARG A 187 0.45 9.45 1.48
C ARG A 187 1.12 8.36 0.63
N ILE A 188 2.28 7.86 1.07
CA ILE A 188 2.97 6.75 0.41
C ILE A 188 2.19 5.43 0.60
N GLU A 189 1.59 5.19 1.78
CA GLU A 189 0.72 4.02 2.02
C GLU A 189 -0.43 3.98 1.01
N LEU A 190 -1.20 5.08 0.91
CA LEU A 190 -2.29 5.17 -0.06
C LEU A 190 -1.81 5.01 -1.50
N PHE A 191 -0.69 5.64 -1.84
CA PHE A 191 -0.12 5.51 -3.19
C PHE A 191 0.39 4.09 -3.50
N SER A 192 0.88 3.36 -2.49
CA SER A 192 1.31 1.97 -2.66
C SER A 192 0.15 1.05 -3.05
N GLU A 193 -1.03 1.28 -2.45
CA GLU A 193 -2.27 0.58 -2.81
C GLU A 193 -2.66 0.88 -4.26
N GLU A 194 -2.57 2.14 -4.70
CA GLU A 194 -2.82 2.52 -6.10
C GLU A 194 -1.83 1.88 -7.07
N LEU A 195 -0.55 1.79 -6.71
CA LEU A 195 0.47 1.14 -7.54
C LEU A 195 0.21 -0.36 -7.72
N ASP A 196 -0.27 -1.04 -6.67
CA ASP A 196 -0.68 -2.44 -6.75
C ASP A 196 -1.86 -2.61 -7.71
N GLU A 197 -2.87 -1.73 -7.65
CA GLU A 197 -3.97 -1.71 -8.63
C GLU A 197 -3.45 -1.53 -10.07
N TRP A 198 -2.51 -0.61 -10.29
CA TRP A 198 -1.99 -0.34 -11.64
C TRP A 198 -1.16 -1.50 -12.18
N LYS A 199 -0.36 -2.14 -11.33
CA LYS A 199 0.39 -3.35 -11.70
C LYS A 199 -0.56 -4.43 -12.21
N GLU A 200 -1.74 -4.53 -11.62
CA GLU A 200 -2.72 -5.55 -11.99
C GLU A 200 -3.54 -5.17 -13.23
N GLU A 201 -3.83 -3.87 -13.43
CA GLU A 201 -4.34 -3.35 -14.71
C GLU A 201 -3.43 -3.74 -15.90
N THR A 202 -2.11 -3.84 -15.69
CA THR A 202 -1.18 -4.24 -16.77
C THR A 202 -1.15 -5.75 -17.03
N VAL A 203 -1.55 -6.59 -16.08
CA VAL A 203 -1.51 -8.06 -16.20
C VAL A 203 -2.70 -8.60 -16.99
N ASP A 204 -3.89 -8.05 -16.78
CA ASP A 204 -5.09 -8.37 -17.57
C ASP A 204 -5.94 -7.10 -17.78
N PRO A 205 -5.54 -6.26 -18.75
CA PRO A 205 -6.17 -4.96 -18.98
C PRO A 205 -7.65 -5.07 -19.37
N LEU A 206 -8.06 -6.18 -19.98
CA LEU A 206 -9.44 -6.40 -20.38
C LEU A 206 -10.32 -6.63 -19.16
N TRP A 207 -9.92 -7.52 -18.25
CA TRP A 207 -10.64 -7.73 -17.01
C TRP A 207 -10.67 -6.45 -16.16
N ALA A 208 -9.50 -5.89 -15.84
CA ALA A 208 -9.40 -4.76 -14.93
C ALA A 208 -10.23 -3.55 -15.41
N ASN A 209 -10.18 -3.20 -16.70
CA ASN A 209 -10.89 -2.02 -17.20
C ASN A 209 -12.34 -2.28 -17.57
N MET A 210 -12.68 -3.44 -18.14
CA MET A 210 -14.05 -3.69 -18.61
C MET A 210 -14.95 -4.19 -17.48
N ALA A 211 -14.46 -5.09 -16.61
CA ALA A 211 -15.25 -5.54 -15.48
C ALA A 211 -15.46 -4.41 -14.45
N LYS A 212 -14.44 -3.57 -14.17
CA LYS A 212 -14.61 -2.38 -13.31
C LYS A 212 -15.67 -1.43 -13.85
N ARG A 213 -15.68 -1.13 -15.16
CA ARG A 213 -16.72 -0.30 -15.78
C ARG A 213 -18.12 -0.89 -15.68
N VAL A 214 -18.25 -2.20 -15.89
CA VAL A 214 -19.52 -2.92 -15.71
C VAL A 214 -19.99 -2.80 -14.25
N ILE A 215 -19.09 -3.06 -13.30
CA ILE A 215 -19.34 -2.97 -11.86
C ILE A 215 -19.82 -1.58 -11.48
N GLU A 216 -19.06 -0.54 -11.81
CA GLU A 216 -19.36 0.84 -11.45
C GLU A 216 -20.66 1.35 -12.11
N THR A 217 -21.00 0.84 -13.30
CA THR A 217 -22.26 1.19 -13.98
C THR A 217 -23.46 0.64 -13.21
N ILE A 218 -23.44 -0.67 -12.90
CA ILE A 218 -24.54 -1.33 -12.19
C ILE A 218 -24.64 -0.87 -10.73
N GLN A 219 -23.49 -0.58 -10.11
CA GLN A 219 -23.43 -0.11 -8.73
C GLN A 219 -24.16 1.21 -8.51
N LYS A 220 -24.14 2.11 -9.51
CA LYS A 220 -24.84 3.40 -9.49
C LYS A 220 -26.34 3.29 -9.74
N GLU A 221 -26.84 2.12 -10.15
CA GLU A 221 -28.28 1.92 -10.33
C GLU A 221 -29.00 1.95 -8.98
N ASN A 222 -30.21 2.53 -8.97
CA ASN A 222 -31.03 2.65 -7.77
C ASN A 222 -31.90 1.39 -7.57
N THR A 223 -31.24 0.23 -7.52
CA THR A 223 -31.85 -1.10 -7.36
C THR A 223 -31.33 -1.78 -6.09
N GLY A 224 -32.03 -2.82 -5.63
CA GLY A 224 -31.60 -3.58 -4.44
C GLY A 224 -30.32 -4.39 -4.67
N ASN A 225 -29.61 -4.72 -3.59
CA ASN A 225 -28.34 -5.45 -3.68
C ASN A 225 -28.47 -6.82 -4.38
N ASP A 226 -29.56 -7.55 -4.16
CA ASP A 226 -29.83 -8.83 -4.85
C ASP A 226 -30.01 -8.66 -6.36
N GLU A 227 -30.70 -7.61 -6.78
CA GLU A 227 -30.89 -7.29 -8.19
C GLU A 227 -29.56 -6.90 -8.85
N LYS A 228 -28.75 -6.08 -8.17
CA LYS A 228 -27.39 -5.75 -8.62
C LYS A 228 -26.52 -7.00 -8.79
N VAL A 229 -26.55 -7.93 -7.83
CA VAL A 229 -25.84 -9.23 -7.94
C VAL A 229 -26.29 -9.99 -9.19
N ALA A 230 -27.60 -10.16 -9.39
CA ALA A 230 -28.13 -10.89 -10.54
C ALA A 230 -27.74 -10.25 -11.89
N VAL A 231 -27.81 -8.93 -11.99
CA VAL A 231 -27.41 -8.18 -13.20
C VAL A 231 -25.90 -8.28 -13.43
N LEU A 232 -25.09 -8.19 -12.37
CA LEU A 232 -23.63 -8.33 -12.43
C LEU A 232 -23.24 -9.72 -12.91
N GLU A 233 -23.75 -10.79 -12.31
CA GLU A 233 -23.43 -12.16 -12.70
C GLU A 233 -23.79 -12.44 -14.16
N LYS A 234 -24.98 -12.00 -14.58
CA LYS A 234 -25.42 -12.15 -15.97
C LYS A 234 -24.52 -11.39 -16.95
N THR A 235 -24.18 -10.15 -16.63
CA THR A 235 -23.39 -9.28 -17.50
C THR A 235 -21.94 -9.75 -17.57
N LEU A 236 -21.33 -10.09 -16.43
CA LEU A 236 -19.97 -10.59 -16.36
C LEU A 236 -19.84 -11.95 -17.04
N LYS A 237 -20.80 -12.87 -16.87
CA LYS A 237 -20.79 -14.16 -17.60
C LYS A 237 -20.90 -13.99 -19.11
N LYS A 238 -21.62 -12.97 -19.57
CA LYS A 238 -21.72 -12.65 -21.00
C LYS A 238 -20.42 -12.07 -21.55
N SER A 239 -19.80 -11.14 -20.83
CA SER A 239 -18.57 -10.46 -21.25
C SER A 239 -17.31 -11.34 -21.07
N PHE A 240 -17.31 -12.23 -20.07
CA PHE A 240 -16.19 -13.07 -19.67
C PHE A 240 -16.61 -14.54 -19.50
N PRO A 241 -17.05 -15.22 -20.56
CA PRO A 241 -17.66 -16.57 -20.46
C PRO A 241 -16.71 -17.66 -19.96
N LYS A 242 -15.40 -17.44 -20.07
CA LYS A 242 -14.36 -18.37 -19.60
C LYS A 242 -14.07 -18.22 -18.11
N GLU A 243 -14.35 -17.06 -17.54
CA GLU A 243 -14.11 -16.81 -16.12
C GLU A 243 -15.16 -17.51 -15.25
N THR A 244 -14.77 -17.78 -14.01
CA THR A 244 -15.73 -18.07 -12.93
C THR A 244 -15.64 -16.91 -11.98
N THR A 245 -16.77 -16.30 -11.64
CA THR A 245 -16.81 -15.09 -10.81
C THR A 245 -17.60 -15.34 -9.54
N PHE A 246 -17.26 -14.64 -8.47
CA PHE A 246 -18.05 -14.60 -7.25
C PHE A 246 -18.32 -13.15 -6.86
N THR A 247 -19.58 -12.76 -6.86
CA THR A 247 -20.02 -11.38 -6.63
C THR A 247 -20.56 -11.21 -5.22
N MET A 248 -20.23 -10.08 -4.60
CA MET A 248 -20.88 -9.58 -3.40
C MET A 248 -21.27 -8.11 -3.59
N VAL A 249 -22.43 -7.75 -3.06
CA VAL A 249 -22.95 -6.39 -3.05
C VAL A 249 -23.51 -6.10 -1.66
N TYR A 250 -23.11 -5.00 -1.05
CA TYR A 250 -23.57 -4.61 0.28
C TYR A 250 -23.66 -3.10 0.38
N ASN A 251 -24.37 -2.59 1.38
CA ASN A 251 -24.53 -1.16 1.57
C ASN A 251 -23.19 -0.49 1.88
N GLU A 252 -23.10 0.79 1.53
CA GLU A 252 -21.98 1.64 1.92
C GLU A 252 -21.76 1.62 3.43
N CYS A 253 -20.50 1.61 3.84
CA CYS A 253 -20.11 1.68 5.24
C CYS A 253 -18.75 2.33 5.37
N ASP A 254 -18.57 3.15 6.40
CA ASP A 254 -17.28 3.74 6.70
C ASP A 254 -16.44 2.84 7.62
N GLY A 255 -15.14 2.80 7.32
CA GLY A 255 -14.10 2.25 8.18
C GLY A 255 -14.07 0.73 8.28
N ALA A 256 -12.92 0.22 8.74
CA ALA A 256 -12.70 -1.22 8.88
C ALA A 256 -13.72 -1.89 9.83
N GLN A 257 -14.39 -1.15 10.74
CA GLN A 257 -15.34 -1.68 11.75
C GLN A 257 -16.49 -2.51 11.22
N ASN A 258 -16.81 -2.41 9.92
CA ASN A 258 -17.95 -3.07 9.31
C ASN A 258 -17.57 -3.94 8.10
N HIS A 259 -16.37 -3.78 7.54
CA HIS A 259 -15.82 -4.67 6.53
C HIS A 259 -14.28 -4.69 6.50
N VAL A 260 -13.71 -5.76 5.96
CA VAL A 260 -12.28 -5.87 5.63
C VAL A 260 -12.19 -6.57 4.28
N LEU A 261 -11.41 -6.03 3.35
CA LEU A 261 -11.16 -6.64 2.05
C LEU A 261 -9.65 -6.84 1.91
N ARG A 262 -9.21 -8.04 1.54
CA ARG A 262 -7.80 -8.40 1.37
C ARG A 262 -7.63 -9.31 0.17
N GLY A 263 -6.76 -8.92 -0.75
CA GLY A 263 -6.36 -9.74 -1.87
C GLY A 263 -6.03 -8.89 -3.09
N PRO A 264 -5.33 -9.49 -4.07
CA PRO A 264 -4.83 -8.79 -5.24
C PRO A 264 -6.01 -8.45 -6.18
N SER A 265 -6.04 -7.25 -6.75
CA SER A 265 -7.10 -6.80 -7.67
C SER A 265 -7.16 -7.59 -9.00
N SER A 266 -6.08 -8.31 -9.31
CA SER A 266 -6.02 -9.32 -10.37
C SER A 266 -6.98 -10.48 -10.13
N LEU A 267 -7.29 -10.79 -8.87
CA LEU A 267 -8.27 -11.79 -8.45
C LEU A 267 -9.59 -11.18 -8.01
N ALA A 268 -9.63 -9.91 -7.57
CA ALA A 268 -10.83 -9.27 -7.04
C ALA A 268 -10.95 -7.79 -7.39
N ILE A 269 -11.97 -7.41 -8.17
CA ILE A 269 -12.28 -5.99 -8.36
C ILE A 269 -13.12 -5.52 -7.18
N GLN A 270 -12.61 -4.52 -6.47
CA GLN A 270 -13.25 -3.90 -5.32
C GLN A 270 -13.68 -2.49 -5.75
N SER A 271 -14.97 -2.18 -5.65
CA SER A 271 -15.50 -0.83 -5.89
C SER A 271 -16.34 -0.42 -4.69
N VAL A 272 -15.79 0.47 -3.88
CA VAL A 272 -16.38 0.90 -2.61
C VAL A 272 -16.85 2.36 -2.67
N HIS A 273 -17.83 2.71 -1.83
CA HIS A 273 -18.33 4.09 -1.67
C HIS A 273 -18.92 4.73 -2.93
N LEU A 274 -19.47 3.92 -3.84
CA LEU A 274 -20.05 4.41 -5.08
C LEU A 274 -21.56 4.14 -5.09
N GLY A 275 -22.36 5.19 -5.26
CA GLY A 275 -23.82 5.06 -5.33
C GLY A 275 -24.48 4.50 -4.07
N GLY A 276 -23.88 4.69 -2.89
CA GLY A 276 -24.40 4.16 -1.62
C GLY A 276 -24.23 2.65 -1.44
N THR A 277 -23.38 2.01 -2.26
CA THR A 277 -23.18 0.56 -2.30
C THR A 277 -21.69 0.26 -2.41
N ASN A 278 -21.30 -0.91 -1.93
CA ASN A 278 -19.99 -1.53 -2.11
C ASN A 278 -20.16 -2.81 -2.94
N VAL A 279 -19.28 -3.02 -3.92
CA VAL A 279 -19.30 -4.20 -4.79
C VAL A 279 -17.91 -4.82 -4.79
N VAL A 280 -17.85 -6.15 -4.62
CA VAL A 280 -16.64 -6.91 -4.88
C VAL A 280 -16.96 -8.07 -5.80
N VAL A 281 -16.14 -8.24 -6.83
CA VAL A 281 -16.23 -9.36 -7.77
C VAL A 281 -14.88 -10.06 -7.79
N THR A 282 -14.85 -11.28 -7.27
CA THR A 282 -13.67 -12.13 -7.42
C THR A 282 -13.77 -12.99 -8.68
N ARG A 283 -12.62 -13.46 -9.15
CA ARG A 283 -12.50 -14.42 -10.24
C ARG A 283 -11.45 -15.48 -9.95
N SER A 284 -11.62 -16.65 -10.57
CA SER A 284 -10.57 -17.66 -10.65
C SER A 284 -10.59 -18.34 -12.01
N ALA A 285 -9.44 -18.28 -12.70
CA ALA A 285 -9.21 -19.04 -13.92
C ALA A 285 -8.98 -20.53 -13.64
N LYS A 286 -8.49 -20.88 -12.43
CA LYS A 286 -8.15 -22.26 -12.06
C LYS A 286 -9.33 -23.05 -11.52
N TRP A 287 -10.36 -22.40 -11.01
CA TRP A 287 -11.50 -23.06 -10.35
C TRP A 287 -12.16 -24.15 -11.22
N LYS A 288 -12.26 -23.93 -12.54
CA LYS A 288 -12.81 -24.93 -13.47
C LYS A 288 -11.87 -26.12 -13.73
N SER A 289 -10.57 -25.94 -13.53
CA SER A 289 -9.54 -26.95 -13.80
C SER A 289 -9.14 -27.79 -12.59
N ILE A 290 -9.40 -27.32 -11.36
CA ILE A 290 -9.10 -28.08 -10.15
C ILE A 290 -10.12 -29.21 -9.92
N SER A 291 -9.67 -30.25 -9.23
CA SER A 291 -10.51 -31.42 -8.92
C SER A 291 -11.64 -31.06 -7.96
N GLU A 292 -12.74 -31.81 -7.99
CA GLU A 292 -13.86 -31.60 -7.06
C GLU A 292 -13.43 -31.81 -5.60
N SER A 293 -12.55 -32.78 -5.35
CA SER A 293 -11.94 -33.01 -4.02
C SER A 293 -11.19 -31.77 -3.50
N GLU A 294 -10.47 -31.05 -4.37
CA GLU A 294 -9.77 -29.82 -3.98
C GLU A 294 -10.75 -28.67 -3.67
N LYS A 295 -11.83 -28.53 -4.45
CA LYS A 295 -12.91 -27.57 -4.15
C LYS A 295 -13.57 -27.88 -2.81
N ASP A 296 -13.86 -29.16 -2.56
CA ASP A 296 -14.49 -29.62 -1.32
C ASP A 296 -13.59 -29.39 -0.12
N GLN A 297 -12.28 -29.65 -0.23
CA GLN A 297 -11.30 -29.35 0.82
C GLN A 297 -11.23 -27.85 1.11
N PHE A 298 -11.17 -27.01 0.07
CA PHE A 298 -11.16 -25.56 0.24
C PHE A 298 -12.44 -25.08 0.96
N ARG A 299 -13.61 -25.51 0.49
CA ARG A 299 -14.90 -25.17 1.10
C ARG A 299 -15.02 -25.67 2.54
N ALA A 300 -14.54 -26.87 2.82
CA ALA A 300 -14.54 -27.44 4.16
C ALA A 300 -13.64 -26.64 5.12
N HIS A 301 -12.43 -26.26 4.69
CA HIS A 301 -11.56 -25.40 5.50
C HIS A 301 -12.22 -24.08 5.86
N ILE A 302 -12.81 -23.38 4.88
CA ILE A 302 -13.51 -22.11 5.13
C ILE A 302 -14.73 -22.31 6.02
N LYS A 303 -15.53 -23.35 5.77
CA LYS A 303 -16.72 -23.66 6.59
C LYS A 303 -16.35 -23.99 8.04
N ASN A 304 -15.24 -24.67 8.29
CA ASN A 304 -14.81 -24.99 9.65
C ASN A 304 -14.48 -23.74 10.49
N LEU A 305 -14.19 -22.60 9.86
CA LEU A 305 -13.99 -21.32 10.56
C LEU A 305 -15.28 -20.81 11.23
N THR A 306 -16.48 -21.33 10.91
CA THR A 306 -17.72 -20.93 11.61
C THR A 306 -17.67 -21.19 13.11
N GLN A 307 -16.90 -22.21 13.53
CA GLN A 307 -16.82 -22.64 14.92
C GLN A 307 -15.87 -21.77 15.75
N THR A 308 -15.13 -20.87 15.12
CA THR A 308 -14.16 -20.01 15.78
C THR A 308 -14.84 -18.75 16.28
N THR A 309 -14.82 -18.54 17.61
CA THR A 309 -15.07 -17.22 18.19
C THR A 309 -13.73 -16.51 18.27
N TRP A 310 -13.61 -15.36 17.59
CA TRP A 310 -12.37 -14.59 17.59
C TRP A 310 -12.43 -13.50 18.66
N GLN A 311 -11.44 -13.50 19.55
CA GLN A 311 -11.17 -12.42 20.49
C GLN A 311 -10.00 -11.66 19.86
N ASP A 312 -10.20 -10.39 19.47
CA ASP A 312 -9.21 -9.39 19.02
C ASP A 312 -9.73 -8.55 17.83
N ASP A 313 -8.91 -7.60 17.37
CA ASP A 313 -9.12 -6.84 16.14
C ASP A 313 -9.25 -7.78 14.93
N TYR A 314 -10.43 -7.82 14.30
CA TYR A 314 -10.74 -8.71 13.19
C TYR A 314 -9.94 -8.36 11.91
N THR A 315 -9.25 -7.21 11.85
CA THR A 315 -8.29 -6.94 10.77
C THR A 315 -7.11 -7.92 10.82
N LEU A 316 -6.64 -8.27 12.03
CA LEU A 316 -5.57 -9.25 12.24
C LEU A 316 -6.03 -10.68 11.99
N PHE A 317 -7.32 -10.97 12.17
CA PHE A 317 -7.88 -12.29 11.86
C PHE A 317 -7.68 -12.63 10.37
N VAL A 318 -7.89 -11.68 9.47
CA VAL A 318 -7.73 -11.91 8.04
C VAL A 318 -6.28 -12.29 7.70
N ASP A 319 -5.31 -11.66 8.35
CA ASP A 319 -3.88 -11.97 8.15
C ASP A 319 -3.52 -13.40 8.60
N SER A 320 -4.23 -13.93 9.60
CA SER A 320 -4.05 -15.31 10.06
C SER A 320 -4.44 -16.37 9.02
N LEU A 321 -5.25 -16.00 8.02
CA LEU A 321 -5.75 -16.91 6.98
C LEU A 321 -4.75 -17.15 5.84
N ASN A 322 -3.63 -16.42 5.79
CA ASN A 322 -2.62 -16.47 4.71
C ASN A 322 -2.00 -17.88 4.49
N GLY A 323 -2.21 -18.84 5.41
CA GLY A 323 -1.76 -20.23 5.27
C GLY A 323 -2.71 -21.17 4.52
N ILE A 324 -3.93 -20.74 4.17
CA ILE A 324 -4.91 -21.60 3.52
C ILE A 324 -4.52 -21.81 2.05
N LYS A 325 -4.23 -23.06 1.67
CA LYS A 325 -3.89 -23.42 0.30
C LYS A 325 -5.00 -23.01 -0.66
N GLY A 326 -4.64 -22.25 -1.70
CA GLY A 326 -5.57 -21.82 -2.74
C GLY A 326 -6.33 -20.54 -2.43
N LEU A 327 -6.20 -19.99 -1.22
CA LEU A 327 -6.81 -18.72 -0.86
C LEU A 327 -6.13 -17.58 -1.61
N GLY A 328 -6.91 -16.83 -2.38
CA GLY A 328 -6.44 -15.67 -3.13
C GLY A 328 -7.02 -14.35 -2.65
N PHE A 329 -8.25 -14.38 -2.13
CA PHE A 329 -8.95 -13.18 -1.65
C PHE A 329 -9.76 -13.52 -0.40
N VAL A 330 -9.84 -12.57 0.53
CA VAL A 330 -10.66 -12.62 1.73
C VAL A 330 -11.46 -11.34 1.88
N ALA A 331 -12.72 -11.47 2.25
CA ALA A 331 -13.50 -10.37 2.78
C ALA A 331 -14.23 -10.77 4.06
N LEU A 332 -14.29 -9.84 5.02
CA LEU A 332 -15.23 -9.86 6.12
C LEU A 332 -16.23 -8.74 5.89
N VAL A 333 -17.52 -9.03 5.95
CA VAL A 333 -18.58 -8.02 5.80
C VAL A 333 -19.61 -8.22 6.90
N SER A 334 -19.93 -7.16 7.65
CA SER A 334 -20.93 -7.24 8.71
C SER A 334 -22.30 -7.61 8.14
N GLU A 335 -23.02 -8.51 8.81
CA GLU A 335 -24.37 -8.91 8.39
C GLU A 335 -25.38 -7.74 8.44
N THR A 336 -25.05 -6.65 9.13
CA THR A 336 -25.88 -5.44 9.20
C THR A 336 -25.91 -4.64 7.90
N LEU A 337 -25.02 -4.95 6.94
CA LEU A 337 -24.84 -4.17 5.71
C LEU A 337 -25.70 -4.64 4.54
N ASN A 338 -26.77 -5.42 4.78
CA ASN A 338 -27.65 -5.92 3.73
C ASN A 338 -26.87 -6.63 2.60
N LEU A 339 -26.00 -7.56 2.98
CA LEU A 339 -25.13 -8.27 2.05
C LEU A 339 -25.95 -9.21 1.14
N ALA A 340 -25.82 -9.03 -0.17
CA ALA A 340 -26.24 -9.95 -1.20
C ALA A 340 -25.01 -10.63 -1.83
N VAL A 341 -25.13 -11.92 -2.13
CA VAL A 341 -24.05 -12.71 -2.74
C VAL A 341 -24.56 -13.48 -3.95
N GLY A 342 -23.66 -13.69 -4.91
CA GLY A 342 -23.88 -14.52 -6.08
C GLY A 342 -24.06 -16.01 -5.77
N ASN A 343 -24.22 -16.82 -6.81
CA ASN A 343 -24.43 -18.26 -6.66
C ASN A 343 -23.19 -18.96 -6.07
N VAL A 344 -23.25 -19.25 -4.78
CA VAL A 344 -22.17 -19.85 -3.97
C VAL A 344 -21.77 -21.25 -4.45
N ASP A 345 -22.72 -22.05 -4.94
CA ASP A 345 -22.46 -23.44 -5.35
C ASP A 345 -21.55 -23.51 -6.59
N THR A 346 -21.64 -22.50 -7.45
CA THR A 346 -20.84 -22.41 -8.68
C THR A 346 -19.66 -21.45 -8.56
N ALA A 347 -19.63 -20.66 -7.50
CA ALA A 347 -18.64 -19.62 -7.28
C ALA A 347 -17.22 -20.18 -7.05
N PRO A 348 -16.18 -19.45 -7.49
CA PRO A 348 -14.77 -19.75 -7.21
C PRO A 348 -14.37 -19.45 -5.76
N GLY A 349 -14.98 -20.14 -4.80
CA GLY A 349 -14.70 -19.89 -3.41
C GLY A 349 -15.67 -20.52 -2.42
N ALA A 350 -15.72 -19.93 -1.23
CA ALA A 350 -16.59 -20.33 -0.15
C ALA A 350 -16.97 -19.13 0.71
N LEU A 351 -18.07 -19.26 1.45
CA LEU A 351 -18.47 -18.30 2.46
C LEU A 351 -18.79 -19.02 3.77
N THR A 352 -18.67 -18.29 4.88
CA THR A 352 -19.01 -18.76 6.22
C THR A 352 -19.38 -17.58 7.11
N ARG A 353 -19.92 -17.84 8.30
CA ARG A 353 -20.22 -16.82 9.30
C ARG A 353 -19.20 -16.87 10.42
N ILE A 354 -18.74 -15.73 10.89
CA ILE A 354 -17.79 -15.64 12.00
C ILE A 354 -18.31 -14.64 13.02
N ARG A 355 -18.21 -14.99 14.30
CA ARG A 355 -18.53 -14.10 15.41
C ARG A 355 -17.24 -13.58 16.01
N VAL A 356 -17.12 -12.26 16.06
CA VAL A 356 -15.98 -11.55 16.66
C VAL A 356 -16.46 -10.89 17.94
N GLU A 357 -15.78 -11.17 19.04
CA GLU A 357 -16.05 -10.57 20.34
C GLU A 357 -14.93 -9.58 20.66
N LYS A 358 -15.32 -8.33 20.95
CA LYS A 358 -14.39 -7.31 21.39
C LYS A 358 -14.29 -7.40 22.91
N GLU A 359 -13.10 -7.65 23.45
CA GLU A 359 -12.92 -7.58 24.91
C GLU A 359 -13.21 -6.14 25.38
N HIS A 360 -14.15 -6.03 26.31
CA HIS A 360 -14.33 -4.84 27.12
C HIS A 360 -14.00 -5.20 28.56
N PHE A 361 -13.26 -4.31 29.24
CA PHE A 361 -12.86 -4.40 30.66
C PHE A 361 -14.05 -4.54 31.65
N SER A 362 -15.30 -4.66 31.19
CA SER A 362 -16.52 -4.73 32.00
C SER A 362 -17.37 -6.00 31.82
N GLY A 363 -16.86 -7.05 31.17
CA GLY A 363 -17.45 -8.39 31.25
C GLY A 363 -18.75 -8.65 30.46
N VAL A 364 -19.17 -7.72 29.60
CA VAL A 364 -20.24 -7.95 28.61
C VAL A 364 -19.73 -7.53 27.22
N GLY A 365 -19.24 -8.49 26.44
CA GLY A 365 -18.79 -8.26 25.07
C GLY A 365 -19.97 -8.11 24.11
N LEU A 366 -20.06 -6.98 23.41
CA LEU A 366 -20.95 -6.84 22.25
C LEU A 366 -20.28 -7.53 21.05
N GLY A 367 -20.62 -8.80 20.83
CA GLY A 367 -20.15 -9.56 19.66
C GLY A 367 -20.78 -9.05 18.35
N LYS A 368 -19.99 -8.91 17.29
CA LYS A 368 -20.48 -8.65 15.93
C LYS A 368 -20.37 -9.92 15.08
N THR A 369 -21.39 -10.16 14.25
CA THR A 369 -21.36 -11.24 13.25
C THR A 369 -20.95 -10.69 11.89
N PHE A 370 -20.02 -11.39 11.26
CA PHE A 370 -19.54 -11.11 9.92
C PHE A 370 -19.75 -12.32 9.01
N THR A 371 -20.03 -12.06 7.75
CA THR A 371 -19.85 -13.04 6.68
C THR A 371 -18.39 -12.98 6.24
N LEU A 372 -17.66 -14.08 6.43
CA LEU A 372 -16.37 -14.30 5.80
C LEU A 372 -16.59 -14.88 4.41
N PHE A 373 -15.92 -14.27 3.46
CA PHE A 373 -15.88 -14.69 2.08
C PHE A 373 -14.45 -14.99 1.70
N ALA A 374 -14.22 -16.11 1.04
CA ALA A 374 -12.92 -16.58 0.62
C ALA A 374 -12.95 -16.92 -0.88
N GLY A 375 -12.23 -16.14 -1.68
CA GLY A 375 -12.02 -16.38 -3.10
C GLY A 375 -10.82 -17.29 -3.33
N TYR A 376 -10.99 -18.27 -4.21
CA TYR A 376 -9.91 -19.14 -4.68
C TYR A 376 -9.08 -18.43 -5.76
N GLN A 377 -7.77 -18.65 -5.80
CA GLN A 377 -6.84 -18.01 -6.76
C GLN A 377 -6.85 -18.60 -8.19
#